data_AF-A0A7U9T217-F1
#
_entry.id   AF-A0A7U9T217-F1
#
_cell.length_a   1.000
_cell.length_b   1.000
_cell.length_c   1.000
_cell.angle_alpha   90.00
_cell.angle_beta   90.00
_cell.angle_gamma   90.00
#
_symmetry.space_group_name_H-M   'P 1'
#
loop_
_entity.id
_entity.type
_entity.pdbx_description
1 polymer ?
#
loop_
_entity_poly.entity_id
_entity_poly.type
_entity_poly.pdbx_seq_one_letter_code
_entity_poly.pdbx_strand_id
1 'polypeptide(L)'
;MFSGTRYNDLYHTCFSQAYICLKGAQTDQLNFGEFYSAELFEEAKKDIGYEGQWAAAYGFYPAVLEYNGIATLDGYLGFYSQSYKEAFRRIIAPALDRVEESREYFDSWGARAYLYSGTDLSIVNASRSYSVTDKDIYIDVDAFKELGGRYIFSRIELANAKEKGLTLAGTYRNDKSPYVLYVYTI
;
A
#
# COMPACT_ATOMS: atom_id res chain seq x y z
N MET A 1 28.30 8.70 -1.03
CA MET A 1 27.68 7.62 -0.24
C MET A 1 26.68 8.15 0.79
N PHE A 2 26.92 9.30 1.44
CA PHE A 2 25.97 9.94 2.38
C PHE A 2 25.30 11.21 1.82
N SER A 3 24.67 11.13 0.66
CA SER A 3 23.82 12.23 0.15
C SER A 3 22.40 12.05 0.68
N GLY A 4 21.78 13.13 1.19
CA GLY A 4 20.38 13.16 1.63
C GLY A 4 19.36 13.14 0.49
N THR A 5 19.65 12.40 -0.57
CA THR A 5 18.76 12.22 -1.73
C THR A 5 17.58 11.32 -1.36
N ARG A 6 16.49 11.42 -2.12
CA ARG A 6 15.21 10.72 -1.84
C ARG A 6 15.34 9.19 -1.72
N TYR A 7 16.31 8.58 -2.41
CA TYR A 7 16.50 7.13 -2.49
C TYR A 7 17.82 6.70 -1.84
N ASN A 8 18.11 7.18 -0.64
CA ASN A 8 19.29 6.76 0.14
C ASN A 8 18.88 6.23 1.51
N ASP A 9 18.33 5.02 1.53
CA ASP A 9 17.77 4.39 2.74
C ASP A 9 18.83 4.19 3.83
N LEU A 10 20.10 4.00 3.46
CA LEU A 10 21.20 3.90 4.40
C LEU A 10 21.43 5.24 5.12
N TYR A 11 21.49 6.35 4.37
CA TYR A 11 21.61 7.68 4.96
C TYR A 11 20.44 7.98 5.89
N HIS A 12 19.21 7.72 5.44
CA HIS A 12 17.99 8.00 6.21
C HIS A 12 17.90 7.13 7.47
N THR A 13 18.33 5.88 7.39
CA THR A 13 18.45 4.99 8.56
C THR A 13 19.48 5.53 9.55
N CYS A 14 20.69 5.88 9.10
CA CYS A 14 21.73 6.43 9.99
C CYS A 14 21.31 7.77 10.60
N PHE A 15 20.71 8.67 9.81
CA PHE A 15 20.22 9.96 10.28
C PHE A 15 19.13 9.80 11.33
N SER A 16 18.14 8.95 11.09
CA SER A 16 17.04 8.68 12.02
C SER A 16 17.56 8.14 13.37
N GLN A 17 18.47 7.16 13.33
CA GLN A 17 19.08 6.61 14.55
C GLN A 17 19.92 7.65 15.31
N ALA A 18 20.73 8.44 14.62
CA ALA A 18 21.49 9.53 15.24
C ALA A 18 20.57 10.59 15.85
N TYR A 19 19.48 10.94 15.17
CA TYR A 19 18.48 11.90 15.64
C TYR A 19 17.77 11.41 16.91
N ILE A 20 17.37 10.13 16.95
CA ILE A 20 16.80 9.50 18.15
C ILE A 20 17.79 9.57 19.32
N CYS A 21 19.05 9.19 19.10
CA CYS A 21 20.09 9.23 20.14
C CYS A 21 20.36 10.65 20.66
N LEU A 22 20.32 11.67 19.79
CA LEU A 22 20.68 13.06 20.14
C LEU A 22 19.51 13.89 20.66
N LYS A 23 18.27 13.60 20.23
CA LYS A 23 17.08 14.41 20.49
C LYS A 23 15.98 13.68 21.24
N GLY A 24 16.07 12.36 21.38
CA GLY A 24 15.05 11.54 22.04
C GLY A 24 13.70 11.55 21.30
N ALA A 25 13.66 11.95 20.04
CA ALA A 25 12.46 12.12 19.24
C ALA A 25 12.57 11.38 17.92
N GLN A 26 11.43 10.89 17.42
CA GLN A 26 11.29 10.19 16.15
C GLN A 26 11.25 11.18 14.99
N THR A 27 11.86 10.83 13.84
CA THR A 27 11.70 11.57 12.58
C THR A 27 10.39 11.19 11.89
N ASP A 28 9.84 12.08 11.06
CA ASP A 28 8.70 11.73 10.20
C ASP A 28 9.10 10.75 9.09
N GLN A 29 10.38 10.77 8.72
CA GLN A 29 10.93 9.81 7.78
C GLN A 29 11.12 8.45 8.45
N LEU A 30 10.67 7.41 7.75
CA LEU A 30 10.82 6.01 8.16
C LEU A 30 12.25 5.52 7.90
N ASN A 31 12.78 4.73 8.83
CA ASN A 31 13.96 3.92 8.55
C ASN A 31 13.57 2.65 7.78
N PHE A 32 14.57 1.88 7.32
CA PHE A 32 14.34 0.66 6.53
C PHE A 32 13.45 -0.37 7.24
N GLY A 33 13.71 -0.64 8.52
CA GLY A 33 12.96 -1.63 9.28
C GLY A 33 11.50 -1.22 9.49
N GLU A 34 11.27 0.07 9.71
CA GLU A 34 9.92 0.63 9.84
C GLU A 34 9.18 0.66 8.50
N PHE A 35 9.87 1.00 7.41
CA PHE A 35 9.27 1.06 6.08
C PHE A 35 8.66 -0.30 5.69
N TYR A 36 9.40 -1.38 5.90
CA TYR A 36 8.96 -2.74 5.58
C TYR A 36 8.18 -3.43 6.71
N SER A 37 8.40 -3.04 7.97
CA SER A 37 7.66 -3.54 9.13
C SER A 37 7.51 -5.07 9.18
N ALA A 38 8.59 -5.81 8.93
CA ALA A 38 8.52 -7.25 8.66
C ALA A 38 7.80 -8.08 9.75
N GLU A 39 8.06 -7.78 11.02
CA GLU A 39 7.39 -8.45 12.14
C GLU A 39 5.87 -8.24 12.14
N LEU A 40 5.40 -7.05 11.74
CA LEU A 40 3.97 -6.72 11.67
C LEU A 40 3.26 -7.52 10.57
N PHE A 41 3.87 -7.59 9.39
CA PHE A 41 3.30 -8.32 8.26
C PHE A 41 3.37 -9.83 8.46
N GLU A 42 4.39 -10.34 9.15
CA GLU A 42 4.47 -11.76 9.51
C GLU A 42 3.38 -12.17 10.51
N GLU A 43 3.11 -11.34 11.52
CA GLU A 43 2.00 -11.54 12.45
C GLU A 43 0.67 -11.61 11.70
N ALA A 44 0.42 -10.64 10.81
CA ALA A 44 -0.79 -10.58 10.01
C ALA A 44 -0.98 -11.82 9.12
N LYS A 45 0.07 -12.20 8.37
CA LYS A 45 0.03 -13.39 7.49
C LYS A 45 -0.27 -14.67 8.25
N LYS A 46 0.36 -14.85 9.41
CA LYS A 46 0.16 -16.05 10.24
C LYS A 46 -1.29 -16.13 10.75
N ASP A 47 -1.83 -15.02 11.23
CA ASP A 47 -3.18 -14.95 11.79
C ASP A 47 -4.25 -15.20 10.73
N ILE A 48 -4.14 -14.59 9.54
CA ILE A 48 -5.10 -14.80 8.44
C ILE A 48 -4.91 -16.12 7.68
N GLY A 49 -3.89 -16.92 8.03
CA GLY A 49 -3.55 -18.15 7.30
C GLY A 49 -3.17 -17.88 5.84
N TYR A 50 -2.32 -16.88 5.60
CA TYR A 50 -1.88 -16.52 4.26
C TYR A 50 -1.00 -17.60 3.63
N GLU A 51 -1.36 -18.05 2.43
CA GLU A 51 -0.73 -19.17 1.70
C GLU A 51 -0.29 -18.77 0.28
N GLY A 52 -0.09 -17.47 0.03
CA GLY A 52 0.33 -16.98 -1.29
C GLY A 52 -0.83 -16.52 -2.19
N GLN A 53 -1.99 -16.24 -1.63
CA GLN A 53 -3.13 -15.69 -2.38
C GLN A 53 -2.80 -14.29 -2.90
N TRP A 54 -3.32 -13.94 -4.07
CA TRP A 54 -3.09 -12.60 -4.64
C TRP A 54 -3.72 -11.51 -3.78
N ALA A 55 -2.96 -10.45 -3.56
CA ALA A 55 -3.35 -9.30 -2.76
C ALA A 55 -3.11 -7.98 -3.48
N ALA A 56 -3.55 -6.88 -2.87
CA ALA A 56 -3.13 -5.54 -3.26
C ALA A 56 -2.88 -4.66 -2.04
N ALA A 57 -2.06 -3.65 -2.21
CA ALA A 57 -1.76 -2.63 -1.22
C ALA A 57 -2.73 -1.45 -1.34
N TYR A 58 -3.16 -0.91 -0.20
CA TYR A 58 -3.85 0.38 -0.12
C TYR A 58 -3.19 1.24 0.95
N GLY A 59 -2.71 2.43 0.58
CA GLY A 59 -1.93 3.26 1.53
C GLY A 59 -0.45 2.87 1.66
N PHE A 60 -0.05 1.70 1.15
CA PHE A 60 1.33 1.23 1.09
C PHE A 60 1.85 1.22 -0.35
N TYR A 61 3.17 1.33 -0.51
CA TYR A 61 3.79 0.93 -1.78
C TYR A 61 3.69 -0.59 -1.93
N PRO A 62 3.36 -1.15 -3.12
CA PRO A 62 3.28 -2.59 -3.32
C PRO A 62 4.57 -3.34 -2.96
N ALA A 63 5.73 -2.68 -3.13
CA ALA A 63 7.03 -3.20 -2.71
C ALA A 63 7.10 -3.58 -1.22
N VAL A 64 6.28 -2.95 -0.36
CA VAL A 64 6.18 -3.34 1.06
C VAL A 64 5.59 -4.74 1.20
N LEU A 65 4.53 -5.05 0.44
CA LEU A 65 3.91 -6.38 0.42
C LEU A 65 4.87 -7.41 -0.19
N GLU A 66 5.45 -7.08 -1.36
CA GLU A 66 6.39 -7.95 -2.08
C GLU A 66 7.60 -8.33 -1.20
N TYR A 67 8.19 -7.36 -0.49
CA TYR A 67 9.30 -7.61 0.45
C TYR A 67 8.90 -8.58 1.58
N ASN A 68 7.64 -8.51 2.02
CA ASN A 68 7.08 -9.38 3.04
C ASN A 68 6.57 -10.72 2.50
N GLY A 69 6.86 -11.06 1.24
CA GLY A 69 6.49 -12.33 0.63
C GLY A 69 4.99 -12.44 0.30
N ILE A 70 4.32 -11.32 0.11
CA ILE A 70 2.91 -11.25 -0.30
C ILE A 70 2.87 -11.05 -1.82
N ALA A 71 2.07 -11.87 -2.51
CA ALA A 71 1.90 -11.84 -3.94
C ALA A 71 0.93 -10.71 -4.30
N THR A 72 1.32 -9.82 -5.21
CA THR A 72 0.57 -8.60 -5.51
C THR A 72 0.00 -8.59 -6.92
N LEU A 73 -1.25 -8.14 -7.06
CA LEU A 73 -1.82 -7.73 -8.35
C LEU A 73 -1.36 -6.31 -8.73
N ASP A 74 -1.06 -5.50 -7.73
CA ASP A 74 -0.54 -4.16 -7.91
C ASP A 74 0.99 -4.12 -7.91
N GLY A 75 1.56 -3.06 -8.48
CA GLY A 75 3.01 -2.97 -8.61
C GLY A 75 3.49 -1.76 -9.39
N TYR A 76 4.79 -1.47 -9.24
CA TYR A 76 5.48 -0.56 -10.16
C TYR A 76 6.09 -1.39 -11.29
N LEU A 77 5.28 -1.65 -12.31
CA LEU A 77 5.54 -2.60 -13.38
C LEU A 77 5.98 -1.84 -14.63
N GLY A 78 7.29 -1.84 -14.89
CA GLY A 78 7.87 -1.22 -16.08
C GLY A 78 7.53 -1.96 -17.38
N PHE A 79 7.08 -3.21 -17.29
CA PHE A 79 6.62 -4.01 -18.42
C PHE A 79 5.58 -5.02 -17.93
N TYR A 80 4.40 -5.02 -18.56
CA TYR A 80 3.35 -6.01 -18.35
C TYR A 80 2.43 -6.00 -19.58
N SER A 81 1.63 -7.04 -19.77
CA SER A 81 0.81 -7.13 -20.98
C SER A 81 -0.25 -6.04 -21.00
N GLN A 82 -0.56 -5.53 -22.20
CA GLN A 82 -1.66 -4.60 -22.40
C GLN A 82 -2.99 -5.19 -21.88
N SER A 83 -3.21 -6.49 -22.06
CA SER A 83 -4.38 -7.20 -21.52
C SER A 83 -4.46 -7.14 -19.99
N TYR A 84 -3.32 -7.23 -19.30
CA TYR A 84 -3.28 -7.07 -17.85
C TYR A 84 -3.55 -5.62 -17.46
N LYS A 85 -3.01 -4.64 -18.21
CA LYS A 85 -3.34 -3.21 -18.02
C LYS A 85 -4.83 -2.95 -18.09
N GLU A 86 -5.48 -3.46 -19.12
CA GLU A 86 -6.92 -3.30 -19.30
C GLU A 86 -7.72 -3.99 -18.19
N ALA A 87 -7.32 -5.20 -17.81
CA ALA A 87 -7.98 -5.92 -16.71
C ALA A 87 -7.82 -5.19 -15.37
N PHE A 88 -6.60 -4.72 -15.05
CA PHE A 88 -6.34 -3.96 -13.82
C PHE A 88 -7.02 -2.59 -13.85
N ARG A 89 -7.10 -1.94 -15.01
CA ARG A 89 -7.83 -0.67 -15.18
C ARG A 89 -9.28 -0.80 -14.73
N ARG A 90 -9.93 -1.94 -14.99
CA ARG A 90 -11.32 -2.19 -14.54
C ARG A 90 -11.43 -2.15 -13.01
N ILE A 91 -10.47 -2.73 -12.29
CA ILE A 91 -10.41 -2.68 -10.82
C ILE A 91 -10.45 -1.23 -10.33
N ILE A 92 -9.66 -0.34 -10.94
CA ILE A 92 -9.47 1.03 -10.45
C ILE A 92 -10.40 2.06 -11.12
N ALA A 93 -11.24 1.64 -12.07
CA ALA A 93 -12.13 2.54 -12.80
C ALA A 93 -12.97 3.43 -11.87
N PRO A 94 -13.56 2.93 -10.76
CA PRO A 94 -14.33 3.78 -9.85
C PRO A 94 -13.51 4.91 -9.18
N ALA A 95 -12.21 4.73 -8.99
CA ALA A 95 -11.33 5.80 -8.50
C ALA A 95 -10.98 6.78 -9.62
N LEU A 96 -10.64 6.27 -10.81
CA LEU A 96 -10.28 7.08 -11.98
C LEU A 96 -11.45 7.94 -12.49
N ASP A 97 -12.68 7.51 -12.28
CA ASP A 97 -13.87 8.29 -12.61
C ASP A 97 -14.00 9.57 -11.76
N ARG A 98 -13.33 9.61 -10.61
CA ARG A 98 -13.42 10.71 -9.64
C ARG A 98 -12.27 11.70 -9.74
N VAL A 99 -11.09 11.24 -10.18
CA VAL A 99 -9.87 12.05 -10.22
C VAL A 99 -9.27 11.99 -11.62
N GLU A 100 -9.55 13.01 -12.43
CA GLU A 100 -9.12 13.05 -13.85
C GLU A 100 -7.61 12.93 -14.01
N GLU A 101 -6.82 13.61 -13.16
CA GLU A 101 -5.35 13.53 -13.20
C GLU A 101 -4.83 12.10 -12.97
N SER A 102 -5.48 11.33 -12.09
CA SER A 102 -5.14 9.91 -11.89
C SER A 102 -5.49 9.07 -13.11
N ARG A 103 -6.62 9.37 -13.78
CA ARG A 103 -7.05 8.69 -15.01
C ARG A 103 -6.06 8.94 -16.13
N GLU A 104 -5.74 10.20 -16.41
CA GLU A 104 -4.79 10.59 -17.45
C GLU A 104 -3.43 9.93 -17.22
N TYR A 105 -2.95 9.93 -15.98
CA TYR A 105 -1.69 9.30 -15.60
C TYR A 105 -1.68 7.78 -15.88
N PHE A 106 -2.72 7.06 -15.46
CA PHE A 106 -2.78 5.61 -15.64
C PHE A 106 -2.97 5.23 -17.12
N ASP A 107 -3.84 5.94 -17.83
CA ASP A 107 -4.17 5.62 -19.22
C ASP A 107 -2.98 5.90 -20.15
N SER A 108 -2.29 7.03 -19.96
CA SER A 108 -1.13 7.42 -20.78
C SER A 108 0.15 6.63 -20.46
N TRP A 109 0.53 6.56 -19.18
CA TRP A 109 1.77 5.88 -18.76
C TRP A 109 1.47 4.54 -18.10
N GLY A 110 0.74 4.55 -16.99
CA GLY A 110 0.25 3.34 -16.34
C GLY A 110 1.30 2.39 -15.75
N ALA A 111 2.58 2.77 -15.64
CA ALA A 111 3.58 1.89 -15.04
C ALA A 111 3.32 1.60 -13.55
N ARG A 112 2.53 2.43 -12.86
CA ARG A 112 2.05 2.16 -11.50
C ARG A 112 0.64 1.62 -11.56
N ALA A 113 0.53 0.30 -11.59
CA ALA A 113 -0.72 -0.40 -11.38
C ALA A 113 -1.00 -0.43 -9.88
N TYR A 114 -1.47 0.67 -9.31
CA TYR A 114 -1.83 0.78 -7.88
C TYR A 114 -3.33 0.88 -7.71
N LEU A 115 -3.84 0.59 -6.51
CA LEU A 115 -5.17 1.03 -6.12
C LEU A 115 -5.13 2.54 -5.84
N TYR A 116 -6.04 3.31 -6.47
CA TYR A 116 -6.07 4.78 -6.39
C TYR A 116 -7.03 5.29 -5.32
N SER A 117 -6.76 6.49 -4.79
CA SER A 117 -7.75 7.24 -4.00
C SER A 117 -8.81 7.85 -4.92
N GLY A 118 -10.04 7.97 -4.42
CA GLY A 118 -11.10 8.70 -5.10
C GLY A 118 -11.11 10.21 -4.82
N THR A 119 -10.12 10.71 -4.08
CA THR A 119 -10.01 12.12 -3.66
C THR A 119 -8.57 12.65 -3.77
N ASP A 120 -7.60 11.93 -3.22
CA ASP A 120 -6.20 12.34 -3.16
C ASP A 120 -5.42 11.90 -4.43
N LEU A 121 -4.45 12.70 -4.89
CA LEU A 121 -3.61 12.35 -6.06
C LEU A 121 -2.68 11.15 -5.81
N SER A 122 -2.42 10.82 -4.54
CA SER A 122 -1.64 9.66 -4.16
C SER A 122 -2.14 9.12 -2.83
N ILE A 123 -2.49 7.84 -2.81
CA ILE A 123 -2.74 7.11 -1.57
C ILE A 123 -1.46 6.46 -1.01
N VAL A 124 -0.39 6.33 -1.79
CA VAL A 124 0.85 5.72 -1.27
C VAL A 124 1.70 6.76 -0.54
N ASN A 125 2.17 6.43 0.67
CA ASN A 125 2.97 7.35 1.48
C ASN A 125 4.00 6.59 2.35
N ALA A 126 5.23 7.12 2.42
CA ALA A 126 6.35 6.57 3.20
C ALA A 126 6.75 7.42 4.42
N SER A 127 5.90 8.38 4.83
CA SER A 127 6.03 9.14 6.07
C SER A 127 5.37 8.41 7.22
N ARG A 128 5.87 8.64 8.43
CA ARG A 128 5.29 8.17 9.69
C ARG A 128 3.93 8.81 9.93
N SER A 129 3.86 10.14 9.82
CA SER A 129 2.60 10.86 9.81
C SER A 129 1.92 10.66 8.46
N TYR A 130 0.69 10.14 8.51
CA TYR A 130 -0.08 9.86 7.31
C TYR A 130 -1.55 10.11 7.59
N SER A 131 -2.12 11.05 6.86
CA SER A 131 -3.53 11.40 6.88
C SER A 131 -4.06 11.42 5.45
N VAL A 132 -5.31 11.00 5.30
CA VAL A 132 -6.02 10.96 4.02
C VAL A 132 -7.26 11.82 4.11
N THR A 133 -7.69 12.36 2.97
CA THR A 133 -8.92 13.18 2.89
C THR A 133 -10.16 12.30 2.99
N ASP A 134 -10.05 11.06 2.53
CA ASP A 134 -11.12 10.08 2.46
C ASP A 134 -10.63 8.71 2.91
N LYS A 135 -11.50 7.94 3.55
CA LYS A 135 -11.25 6.56 4.00
C LYS A 135 -12.00 5.52 3.16
N ASP A 136 -12.75 5.94 2.16
CA ASP A 136 -13.43 5.02 1.25
C ASP A 136 -12.48 4.44 0.21
N ILE A 137 -12.66 3.15 -0.09
CA ILE A 137 -12.01 2.50 -1.22
C ILE A 137 -12.91 2.55 -2.46
N TYR A 138 -12.31 2.87 -3.61
CA TYR A 138 -13.00 3.00 -4.89
C TYR A 138 -12.47 1.98 -5.88
N ILE A 139 -12.91 0.74 -5.72
CA ILE A 139 -12.58 -0.36 -6.62
C ILE A 139 -13.83 -1.08 -7.13
N ASP A 140 -13.68 -1.71 -8.29
CA ASP A 140 -14.54 -2.78 -8.76
C ASP A 140 -14.06 -4.11 -8.15
N VAL A 141 -14.81 -4.58 -7.15
CA VAL A 141 -14.46 -5.79 -6.39
C VAL A 141 -14.65 -7.06 -7.23
N ASP A 142 -15.56 -7.05 -8.19
CA ASP A 142 -15.76 -8.21 -9.06
C ASP A 142 -14.62 -8.32 -10.06
N ALA A 143 -14.17 -7.20 -10.65
CA ALA A 143 -12.96 -7.18 -11.47
C ALA A 143 -11.70 -7.60 -10.66
N PHE A 144 -11.63 -7.24 -9.37
CA PHE A 144 -10.54 -7.67 -8.48
C PHE A 144 -10.56 -9.19 -8.27
N LYS A 145 -11.74 -9.77 -8.02
CA LYS A 145 -11.93 -11.23 -7.90
C LYS A 145 -11.59 -11.96 -9.20
N GLU A 146 -12.00 -11.41 -10.35
CA GLU A 146 -11.70 -12.00 -11.67
C GLU A 146 -10.20 -12.10 -11.95
N LEU A 147 -9.40 -11.14 -11.47
CA LEU A 147 -7.94 -11.19 -11.51
C LEU A 147 -7.31 -12.07 -10.41
N GLY A 148 -8.13 -12.76 -9.63
CA GLY A 148 -7.69 -13.69 -8.58
C GLY A 148 -7.42 -13.05 -7.23
N GLY A 149 -7.73 -11.76 -7.07
CA GLY A 149 -7.49 -11.01 -5.85
C GLY A 149 -8.31 -11.54 -4.67
N ARG A 150 -7.67 -11.64 -3.51
CA ARG A 150 -8.24 -12.18 -2.27
C ARG A 150 -8.10 -11.24 -1.08
N TYR A 151 -6.96 -10.57 -0.97
CA TYR A 151 -6.66 -9.71 0.18
C TYR A 151 -6.35 -8.28 -0.23
N ILE A 152 -6.72 -7.33 0.63
CA ILE A 152 -6.26 -5.95 0.56
C ILE A 152 -5.56 -5.63 1.87
N PHE A 153 -4.26 -5.34 1.80
CA PHE A 153 -3.46 -4.88 2.93
C PHE A 153 -3.50 -3.35 2.94
N SER A 154 -4.19 -2.78 3.92
CA SER A 154 -4.46 -1.36 3.99
C SER A 154 -3.75 -0.70 5.15
N ARG A 155 -3.16 0.47 4.90
CA ARG A 155 -2.58 1.36 5.92
C ARG A 155 -3.65 2.18 6.65
N ILE A 156 -4.85 2.25 6.08
CA ILE A 156 -5.99 3.00 6.62
C ILE A 156 -7.20 2.08 6.76
N GLU A 157 -7.99 2.32 7.81
CA GLU A 157 -9.27 1.65 7.97
C GLU A 157 -10.24 2.13 6.89
N LEU A 158 -10.83 1.19 6.15
CA LEU A 158 -11.76 1.45 5.06
C LEU A 158 -13.17 1.66 5.61
N ALA A 159 -13.70 2.88 5.47
CA ALA A 159 -15.00 3.24 6.03
C ALA A 159 -16.18 2.54 5.31
N ASN A 160 -16.06 2.36 3.99
CA ASN A 160 -17.06 1.68 3.15
C ASN A 160 -16.77 0.19 2.90
N ALA A 161 -15.91 -0.47 3.70
CA ALA A 161 -15.51 -1.86 3.48
C ALA A 161 -16.72 -2.80 3.28
N LYS A 162 -17.71 -2.72 4.18
CA LYS A 162 -18.91 -3.55 4.14
C LYS A 162 -19.76 -3.30 2.89
N GLU A 163 -19.86 -2.05 2.46
CA GLU A 163 -20.61 -1.67 1.26
C GLU A 163 -19.96 -2.23 -0.02
N LYS A 164 -18.62 -2.32 -0.02
CA LYS A 164 -17.84 -2.95 -1.09
C LYS A 164 -17.80 -4.48 -0.99
N GLY A 165 -18.45 -5.08 0.01
CA GLY A 165 -18.40 -6.52 0.23
C GLY A 165 -17.05 -7.02 0.74
N LEU A 166 -16.23 -6.14 1.30
CA LEU A 166 -14.98 -6.48 1.98
C LEU A 166 -15.26 -6.82 3.44
N THR A 167 -14.61 -7.86 3.95
CA THR A 167 -14.66 -8.25 5.36
C THR A 167 -13.32 -7.97 6.03
N LEU A 168 -13.31 -7.28 7.17
CA LEU A 168 -12.10 -7.08 7.95
C LEU A 168 -11.65 -8.42 8.54
N ALA A 169 -10.52 -8.95 8.04
CA ALA A 169 -9.93 -10.20 8.52
C ALA A 169 -9.13 -9.99 9.81
N GLY A 170 -8.45 -8.85 9.94
CA GLY A 170 -7.66 -8.53 11.13
C GLY A 170 -7.13 -7.10 11.16
N THR A 171 -6.71 -6.66 12.33
CA THR A 171 -6.05 -5.37 12.57
C THR A 171 -4.83 -5.60 13.43
N TYR A 172 -3.67 -5.12 12.97
CA TYR A 172 -2.37 -5.43 13.57
C TYR A 172 -1.63 -4.15 13.93
N ARG A 173 -0.98 -4.17 15.10
CA ARG A 173 -0.13 -3.10 15.62
C ARG A 173 1.01 -3.74 16.41
N ASN A 174 2.21 -3.20 16.30
CA ASN A 174 3.31 -3.58 17.19
C ASN A 174 4.20 -2.38 17.50
N ASP A 175 4.97 -2.46 18.59
CA ASP A 175 5.79 -1.35 19.09
C ASP A 175 6.98 -0.99 18.17
N LYS A 176 7.30 -1.86 17.21
CA LYS A 176 8.42 -1.69 16.27
C LYS A 176 7.98 -1.12 14.92
N SER A 177 6.67 -0.98 14.70
CA SER A 177 6.09 -0.49 13.46
C SER A 177 5.31 0.80 13.73
N PRO A 178 5.45 1.79 12.84
CA PRO A 178 4.62 3.00 12.91
C PRO A 178 3.23 2.82 12.31
N TYR A 179 2.94 1.65 11.76
CA TYR A 179 1.71 1.40 11.03
C TYR A 179 0.66 0.79 11.93
N VAL A 180 -0.60 1.10 11.60
CA VAL A 180 -1.71 0.20 11.87
C VAL A 180 -2.01 -0.50 10.55
N LEU A 181 -1.91 -1.83 10.55
CA LEU A 181 -2.20 -2.64 9.38
C LEU A 181 -3.61 -3.20 9.48
N TYR A 182 -4.44 -2.94 8.49
CA TYR A 182 -5.76 -3.55 8.33
C TYR A 182 -5.69 -4.53 7.17
N VAL A 183 -6.19 -5.76 7.37
CA VAL A 183 -6.28 -6.74 6.29
C VAL A 183 -7.74 -7.01 6.02
N TYR A 184 -8.14 -6.80 4.77
CA TYR A 184 -9.48 -7.10 4.28
C TYR A 184 -9.44 -8.34 3.40
N THR A 185 -10.42 -9.21 3.56
CA THR A 185 -10.68 -10.35 2.67
C THR A 185 -11.94 -10.13 1.87
N ILE A 186 -11.97 -10.78 0.72
CA ILE A 186 -13.05 -10.77 -0.26
C ILE A 186 -13.71 -12.15 -0.34
#